data_AF-A0A535J4L5-F1
#
_entry.id   AF-A0A535J4L5-F1
#
_cell.length_a   1.000
_cell.length_b   1.000
_cell.length_c   1.000
_cell.angle_alpha   90.00
_cell.angle_beta   90.00
_cell.angle_gamma   90.00
#
_symmetry.space_group_name_H-M   'P 1'
#
loop_
_entity.id
_entity.type
_entity.pdbx_description
1 polymer ?
#
loop_
_entity_poly.entity_id
_entity_poly.type
_entity_poly.pdbx_seq_one_letter_code
_entity_poly.pdbx_strand_id
1 'polypeptide(L)'
;MRVDRRLLALIAVVAVLALFIDGFAYVYRIATNQPLTGPIRGVPTLNIGFLGFSQQIYVHKGLDLQGGTHLELQITNVRSGTTTTEAQDIAVAIIERRVNSSGYAESVVRPEGSDRIIVELPGVNLEQAKQILGKTSYLTIWKWEPGTADAATLQLLNPTDAQKYPGYKPVPTGIDGGMITNASRSTDPNTNLPDVTISFNSKGSDLFCAFTRDRVTHPQGDPQN
;
A
#
# COMPACT_ATOMS: atom_id res chain seq x y z
N MET A 1 -58.07 32.03 -27.51
CA MET A 1 -57.36 31.50 -26.33
C MET A 1 -56.83 32.66 -25.51
N ARG A 2 -57.32 32.88 -24.30
CA ARG A 2 -56.75 33.88 -23.37
C ARG A 2 -55.66 33.18 -22.57
N VAL A 3 -54.41 33.64 -22.69
CA VAL A 3 -53.31 33.10 -21.89
C VAL A 3 -53.50 33.52 -20.44
N ASP A 4 -53.52 32.54 -19.53
CA ASP A 4 -53.67 32.78 -18.11
C ASP A 4 -52.43 33.49 -17.53
N ARG A 5 -52.62 34.53 -16.71
CA ARG A 5 -51.52 35.33 -16.15
C ARG A 5 -50.55 34.48 -15.32
N ARG A 6 -51.05 33.40 -14.70
CA ARG A 6 -50.24 32.43 -13.94
C ARG A 6 -49.32 31.61 -14.84
N LEU A 7 -49.78 31.26 -16.05
CA LEU A 7 -48.98 30.53 -17.04
C LEU A 7 -47.85 31.41 -17.58
N LEU A 8 -48.13 32.68 -17.86
CA LEU A 8 -47.12 33.66 -18.27
C LEU A 8 -46.03 33.88 -17.21
N ALA A 9 -46.42 33.98 -15.94
CA ALA A 9 -45.46 34.11 -14.84
C ALA A 9 -44.57 32.87 -14.70
N LEU A 10 -45.14 31.66 -14.84
CA LEU A 10 -44.37 30.43 -14.78
C LEU A 10 -43.37 30.31 -15.94
N ILE A 11 -43.77 30.66 -17.16
CA ILE A 11 -42.88 30.69 -18.33
C ILE A 11 -41.74 31.70 -18.11
N ALA A 12 -42.02 32.87 -17.55
CA ALA A 12 -40.99 33.87 -17.27
C ALA A 12 -39.97 33.37 -16.23
N VAL A 13 -40.43 32.72 -15.15
CA VAL A 13 -39.54 32.12 -14.13
C VAL A 13 -38.67 31.04 -14.75
N VAL A 14 -39.25 30.13 -15.53
CA VAL A 14 -38.48 29.06 -16.21
C VAL A 14 -37.48 29.64 -17.20
N ALA A 15 -37.83 30.69 -17.94
CA ALA A 15 -36.91 31.35 -18.88
C ALA A 15 -35.74 32.02 -18.16
N VAL A 16 -35.98 32.68 -17.02
CA VAL A 16 -34.91 33.27 -16.19
C VAL A 16 -34.00 32.17 -15.62
N LEU A 17 -34.58 31.06 -15.17
CA LEU A 17 -33.84 29.94 -14.61
C LEU A 17 -33.01 29.21 -15.69
N ALA A 18 -33.55 29.07 -16.90
CA ALA A 18 -32.82 28.53 -18.06
C ALA A 18 -31.65 29.45 -18.47
N LEU A 19 -31.88 30.76 -18.57
CA LEU A 19 -30.82 31.76 -18.82
C LEU A 19 -29.76 31.74 -17.74
N PHE A 20 -30.14 31.49 -16.47
CA PHE A 20 -29.20 31.34 -15.40
C PHE A 20 -28.37 30.05 -15.55
N ILE A 21 -28.99 28.89 -15.79
CA ILE A 21 -28.28 27.61 -15.96
C ILE A 21 -27.28 27.68 -17.12
N ASP A 22 -27.72 28.14 -18.30
CA ASP A 22 -26.87 28.22 -19.50
C ASP A 22 -25.84 29.36 -19.39
N GLY A 23 -26.22 30.48 -18.78
CA GLY A 23 -25.38 31.66 -18.62
C GLY A 23 -24.38 31.57 -17.46
N PHE A 24 -24.61 30.70 -16.47
CA PHE A 24 -23.80 30.61 -15.26
C PHE A 24 -22.33 30.32 -15.57
N ALA A 25 -22.06 29.50 -16.59
CA ALA A 25 -20.69 29.23 -17.02
C ALA A 25 -19.92 30.50 -17.46
N TYR A 26 -20.60 31.43 -18.13
CA TYR A 26 -20.02 32.70 -18.54
C TYR A 26 -19.83 33.64 -17.35
N VAL A 27 -20.84 33.73 -16.46
CA VAL A 27 -20.77 34.53 -15.22
C VAL A 27 -19.61 34.04 -14.35
N TYR A 28 -19.44 32.72 -14.20
CA TYR A 28 -18.34 32.12 -13.45
C TYR A 28 -16.98 32.47 -14.06
N ARG A 29 -16.82 32.40 -15.39
CA ARG A 29 -15.56 32.76 -16.07
C ARG A 29 -15.21 34.24 -15.88
N ILE A 30 -16.20 35.12 -15.96
CA ILE A 30 -16.02 36.56 -15.71
C ILE A 30 -15.64 36.80 -14.24
N ALA A 31 -16.32 36.15 -13.30
CA ALA A 31 -16.05 36.29 -11.87
C ALA A 31 -14.68 35.73 -11.45
N THR A 32 -14.12 34.78 -12.21
CA THR A 32 -12.83 34.12 -11.91
C THR A 32 -11.68 34.59 -12.81
N ASN A 33 -11.88 35.62 -13.64
CA ASN A 33 -10.91 36.12 -14.63
C ASN A 33 -10.36 35.01 -15.55
N GLN A 34 -11.18 34.01 -15.86
CA GLN A 34 -10.82 32.93 -16.76
C GLN A 34 -11.18 33.27 -18.20
N PRO A 35 -10.40 32.79 -19.19
CA PRO A 35 -10.69 33.05 -20.59
C PRO A 35 -12.08 32.49 -20.99
N LEU A 36 -12.83 33.31 -21.74
CA LEU A 36 -14.18 32.99 -22.20
C LEU A 36 -14.22 31.81 -23.19
N THR A 37 -13.07 31.45 -23.76
CA THR A 37 -12.89 30.33 -24.68
C THR A 37 -11.57 29.61 -24.36
N GLY A 38 -11.50 28.30 -24.63
CA GLY A 38 -10.30 27.49 -24.41
C GLY A 38 -10.25 26.72 -23.07
N PRO A 39 -9.20 25.89 -22.89
CA PRO A 39 -9.04 25.03 -21.71
C PRO A 39 -8.70 25.85 -20.46
N ILE A 40 -9.32 25.49 -19.34
CA ILE A 40 -9.06 26.12 -18.03
C ILE A 40 -7.64 25.77 -17.59
N ARG A 41 -6.79 26.79 -17.45
CA ARG A 41 -5.41 26.66 -16.95
C ARG A 41 -5.34 27.11 -15.50
N GLY A 42 -5.68 26.22 -14.57
CA GLY A 42 -5.62 26.49 -13.13
C GLY A 42 -6.32 25.41 -12.31
N VAL A 43 -6.03 25.35 -11.01
CA VAL A 43 -6.80 24.51 -10.09
C VAL A 43 -8.23 25.07 -10.01
N PRO A 44 -9.28 24.25 -10.14
CA PRO A 44 -10.65 24.72 -10.01
C PRO A 44 -10.87 25.25 -8.58
N THR A 45 -11.30 26.51 -8.46
CA THR A 45 -11.60 27.14 -7.17
C THR A 45 -13.08 27.55 -7.15
N LEU A 46 -13.83 27.09 -6.15
CA LEU A 46 -15.19 27.53 -5.93
C LEU A 46 -15.14 28.88 -5.18
N ASN A 47 -15.19 29.99 -5.92
CA ASN A 47 -15.20 31.34 -5.35
C ASN A 47 -16.57 32.01 -5.59
N ILE A 48 -17.34 32.17 -4.52
CA ILE A 48 -18.62 32.88 -4.53
C ILE A 48 -18.50 34.11 -3.62
N GLY A 49 -17.99 35.20 -4.19
CA GLY A 49 -17.62 36.42 -3.45
C GLY A 49 -18.76 37.05 -2.63
N PHE A 50 -20.01 36.93 -3.08
CA PHE A 50 -21.17 37.47 -2.35
C PHE A 50 -21.59 36.62 -1.14
N LEU A 51 -21.12 35.37 -1.04
CA LEU A 51 -21.34 34.46 0.09
C LEU A 51 -20.09 34.31 0.97
N GLY A 52 -18.99 35.00 0.65
CA GLY A 52 -17.71 34.83 1.34
C GLY A 52 -17.10 33.43 1.20
N PHE A 53 -17.54 32.65 0.20
CA PHE A 53 -17.13 31.27 0.02
C PHE A 53 -15.95 31.20 -0.95
N SER A 54 -14.79 30.72 -0.49
CA SER A 54 -13.62 30.51 -1.34
C SER A 54 -12.95 29.19 -0.95
N GLN A 55 -13.19 28.14 -1.74
CA GLN A 55 -12.62 26.82 -1.50
C GLN A 55 -11.89 26.32 -2.73
N GLN A 56 -10.62 25.94 -2.57
CA GLN A 56 -9.88 25.26 -3.63
C GLN A 56 -10.39 23.82 -3.74
N ILE A 57 -10.84 23.42 -4.92
CA ILE A 57 -11.26 22.04 -5.17
C ILE A 57 -9.98 21.25 -5.45
N TYR A 58 -9.54 20.49 -4.44
CA TYR A 58 -8.41 19.58 -4.59
C TYR A 58 -8.89 18.31 -5.30
N VAL A 59 -8.42 18.09 -6.53
CA VAL A 59 -8.74 16.87 -7.31
C VAL A 59 -7.51 15.97 -7.30
N HIS A 60 -7.63 14.79 -6.70
CA HIS A 60 -6.60 13.76 -6.78
C HIS A 60 -6.48 13.29 -8.24
N LYS A 61 -5.27 13.37 -8.80
CA LYS A 61 -5.01 13.06 -10.21
C LYS A 61 -4.62 11.59 -10.34
N GLY A 62 -5.34 10.83 -11.15
CA GLY A 62 -4.97 9.44 -11.48
C GLY A 62 -3.71 9.35 -12.35
N LEU A 63 -3.26 8.11 -12.64
CA LEU A 63 -2.05 7.82 -13.43
C LEU A 63 -2.00 8.57 -14.77
N ASP A 64 -3.13 8.68 -15.47
CA ASP A 64 -3.24 9.36 -16.78
C ASP A 64 -3.05 10.89 -16.68
N LEU A 65 -3.33 11.48 -15.52
CA LEU A 65 -3.28 12.94 -15.30
C LEU A 65 -2.05 13.40 -14.51
N GLN A 66 -1.47 12.53 -13.69
CA GLN A 66 -0.29 12.81 -12.85
C GLN A 66 0.99 12.16 -13.37
N GLY A 67 0.88 11.18 -14.27
CA GLY A 67 1.95 10.24 -14.55
C GLY A 67 2.20 9.30 -13.37
N GLY A 68 3.10 8.35 -13.55
CA GLY A 68 3.42 7.33 -12.54
C GLY A 68 3.94 6.06 -13.18
N THR A 69 3.85 4.95 -12.46
CA THR A 69 4.31 3.65 -12.92
C THR A 69 3.14 2.68 -13.03
N HIS A 70 3.02 2.02 -14.17
CA HIS A 70 2.19 0.85 -14.39
C HIS A 70 3.09 -0.39 -14.42
N LEU A 71 2.78 -1.40 -13.62
CA LEU A 71 3.55 -2.63 -13.51
C LEU A 71 2.64 -3.83 -13.74
N GLU A 72 3.11 -4.74 -14.58
CA GLU A 72 2.55 -6.07 -14.75
C GLU A 72 3.47 -7.07 -14.06
N LEU A 73 2.98 -7.70 -13.01
CA LEU A 73 3.72 -8.68 -12.21
C LEU A 73 3.19 -10.07 -12.51
N GLN A 74 4.08 -11.01 -12.86
CA GLN A 74 3.70 -12.40 -13.09
C GLN A 74 4.05 -13.27 -11.89
N ILE A 75 3.11 -14.10 -11.45
CA ILE A 75 3.30 -15.09 -10.40
C ILE A 75 4.20 -16.21 -10.93
N THR A 76 5.32 -16.42 -10.26
CA THR A 76 6.28 -17.50 -10.54
C THR A 76 6.63 -18.23 -9.24
N ASN A 77 7.16 -19.45 -9.33
CA ASN A 77 7.63 -20.23 -8.18
C ASN A 77 6.54 -20.46 -7.10
N VAL A 78 5.36 -20.90 -7.51
CA VAL A 78 4.25 -21.21 -6.59
C VAL A 78 4.65 -22.37 -5.67
N ARG A 79 4.37 -22.21 -4.37
CA ARG A 79 4.65 -23.22 -3.35
C ARG A 79 3.89 -24.52 -3.67
N SER A 80 4.58 -25.66 -3.57
CA SER A 80 3.95 -26.98 -3.73
C SER A 80 2.76 -27.15 -2.79
N GLY A 81 1.60 -27.51 -3.35
CA GLY A 81 0.33 -27.65 -2.63
C GLY A 81 -0.54 -26.39 -2.60
N THR A 82 -0.13 -25.31 -3.26
CA THR A 82 -0.94 -24.08 -3.45
C THR A 82 -1.24 -23.88 -4.94
N THR A 83 -2.43 -23.40 -5.26
CA THR A 83 -2.79 -23.06 -6.65
C THR A 83 -2.23 -21.69 -7.04
N THR A 84 -2.04 -21.44 -8.34
CA THR A 84 -1.58 -20.12 -8.82
C THR A 84 -2.55 -19.00 -8.42
N THR A 85 -3.85 -19.28 -8.41
CA THR A 85 -4.89 -18.32 -7.99
C THR A 85 -4.81 -17.99 -6.50
N GLU A 86 -4.65 -18.99 -5.63
CA GLU A 86 -4.44 -18.73 -4.20
C GLU A 86 -3.16 -17.93 -3.95
N ALA A 87 -2.08 -18.25 -4.68
CA ALA A 87 -0.84 -17.49 -4.60
C ALA A 87 -1.00 -16.04 -5.09
N GLN A 88 -1.81 -15.83 -6.13
CA GLN A 88 -2.16 -14.51 -6.66
C GLN A 88 -2.93 -13.70 -5.61
N ASP A 89 -3.95 -14.27 -4.97
CA ASP A 89 -4.74 -13.59 -3.94
C ASP A 89 -3.87 -13.17 -2.74
N ILE A 90 -2.99 -14.06 -2.29
CA ILE A 90 -2.02 -13.76 -1.24
C ILE A 90 -1.07 -12.62 -1.67
N ALA A 91 -0.55 -12.69 -2.89
CA ALA A 91 0.36 -11.68 -3.41
C ALA A 91 -0.30 -10.30 -3.55
N VAL A 92 -1.56 -10.25 -4.01
CA VAL A 92 -2.36 -9.01 -4.07
C VAL A 92 -2.44 -8.37 -2.68
N ALA A 93 -2.85 -9.13 -1.66
CA ALA A 93 -2.97 -8.62 -0.29
C ALA A 93 -1.62 -8.12 0.29
N ILE A 94 -0.51 -8.77 -0.04
CA ILE A 94 0.84 -8.33 0.37
C ILE A 94 1.21 -7.02 -0.33
N ILE A 95 1.00 -6.93 -1.64
CA ILE A 95 1.30 -5.76 -2.44
C ILE A 95 0.49 -4.56 -1.96
N GLU A 96 -0.82 -4.73 -1.76
CA GLU A 96 -1.70 -3.70 -1.19
C GLU A 96 -1.16 -3.17 0.15
N ARG A 97 -0.80 -4.08 1.08
CA ARG A 97 -0.25 -3.68 2.38
C ARG A 97 1.04 -2.86 2.25
N ARG A 98 1.93 -3.24 1.34
CA ARG A 98 3.21 -2.53 1.11
C ARG A 98 2.97 -1.14 0.55
N VAL A 99 2.08 -1.01 -0.43
CA VAL A 99 1.79 0.29 -1.03
C VAL A 99 1.09 1.20 -0.03
N ASN A 100 0.10 0.68 0.71
CA ASN A 100 -0.57 1.40 1.79
C ASN A 100 0.42 1.86 2.88
N SER A 101 1.36 1.00 3.27
CA SER A 101 2.39 1.35 4.26
C SER A 101 3.38 2.42 3.77
N SER A 102 3.52 2.59 2.45
CA SER A 102 4.40 3.58 1.85
C SER A 102 3.72 4.95 1.69
N GLY A 103 2.42 5.06 1.97
CA GLY A 103 1.67 6.32 1.96
C GLY A 103 1.18 6.76 0.57
N TYR A 104 1.19 5.88 -0.43
CA TYR A 104 0.68 6.18 -1.77
C TYR A 104 -0.83 5.89 -1.84
N ALA A 105 -1.63 6.86 -1.42
CA ALA A 105 -3.07 6.71 -1.14
C ALA A 105 -3.97 6.35 -2.34
N GLU A 106 -3.51 6.48 -3.57
CA GLU A 106 -4.31 6.29 -4.79
C GLU A 106 -3.81 5.12 -5.67
N SER A 107 -3.11 4.17 -5.08
CA SER A 107 -2.60 3.01 -5.81
C SER A 107 -3.71 2.01 -6.14
N VAL A 108 -3.67 1.44 -7.34
CA VAL A 108 -4.55 0.34 -7.73
C VAL A 108 -3.73 -0.95 -7.78
N VAL A 109 -4.19 -1.97 -7.07
CA VAL A 109 -3.65 -3.32 -7.13
C VAL A 109 -4.80 -4.23 -7.51
N ARG A 110 -4.68 -4.96 -8.61
CA ARG A 110 -5.73 -5.89 -9.04
C ARG A 110 -5.15 -7.14 -9.69
N PRO A 111 -5.75 -8.32 -9.46
CA PRO A 111 -5.41 -9.50 -10.23
C PRO A 111 -5.84 -9.32 -11.70
N GLU A 112 -5.05 -9.87 -12.62
CA GLU A 112 -5.38 -9.98 -14.04
C GLU A 112 -5.16 -11.43 -14.50
N GLY A 113 -6.20 -12.03 -15.09
CA GLY A 113 -6.15 -13.43 -15.50
C GLY A 113 -5.87 -14.36 -14.31
N SER A 114 -5.15 -15.45 -14.56
CA SER A 114 -4.86 -16.50 -13.57
C SER A 114 -3.49 -16.38 -12.91
N ASP A 115 -2.60 -15.54 -13.42
CA ASP A 115 -1.18 -15.50 -13.03
C ASP A 115 -0.56 -14.10 -13.03
N ARG A 116 -1.32 -13.04 -13.32
CA ARG A 116 -0.79 -11.66 -13.35
C ARG A 116 -1.42 -10.76 -12.30
N ILE A 117 -0.69 -9.75 -11.88
CA ILE A 117 -1.14 -8.70 -10.98
C ILE A 117 -0.75 -7.36 -11.60
N ILE A 118 -1.74 -6.49 -11.77
CA ILE A 118 -1.56 -5.14 -12.26
C ILE A 118 -1.43 -4.21 -11.06
N VAL A 119 -0.35 -3.42 -11.05
CA VAL A 119 -0.09 -2.42 -10.03
C VAL A 119 0.11 -1.06 -10.67
N GLU A 120 -0.69 -0.09 -10.26
CA GLU A 120 -0.62 1.29 -10.73
C GLU A 120 -0.27 2.19 -9.55
N LEU A 121 0.84 2.91 -9.67
CA LEU A 121 1.36 3.82 -8.65
C LEU A 121 1.46 5.25 -9.21
N PRO A 122 0.47 6.12 -8.94
CA PRO A 122 0.50 7.51 -9.39
C PRO A 122 1.65 8.29 -8.74
N GLY A 123 2.38 9.09 -9.53
CA GLY A 123 3.46 9.95 -9.03
C GLY A 123 4.72 9.23 -8.53
N VAL A 124 4.81 7.91 -8.72
CA VAL A 124 5.97 7.08 -8.33
C VAL A 124 6.78 6.71 -9.56
N ASN A 125 8.11 6.80 -9.48
CA ASN A 125 8.99 6.35 -10.55
C ASN A 125 9.28 4.84 -10.47
N LEU A 126 9.78 4.25 -11.55
CA LEU A 126 10.01 2.81 -11.63
C LEU A 126 10.96 2.28 -10.54
N GLU A 127 12.01 3.02 -10.21
CA GLU A 127 12.99 2.60 -9.20
C GLU A 127 12.42 2.61 -7.78
N GLN A 128 11.60 3.60 -7.44
CA GLN A 128 10.84 3.64 -6.18
C GLN A 128 9.81 2.51 -6.14
N ALA A 129 9.09 2.28 -7.22
CA ALA A 129 8.12 1.19 -7.34
C ALA A 129 8.79 -0.18 -7.11
N LYS A 130 9.97 -0.41 -7.71
CA LYS A 130 10.79 -1.60 -7.47
C LYS A 130 11.28 -1.71 -6.03
N GLN A 131 11.58 -0.61 -5.34
CA GLN A 131 11.98 -0.66 -3.93
C GLN A 131 10.83 -1.06 -3.01
N ILE A 132 9.61 -0.59 -3.30
CA ILE A 132 8.39 -0.89 -2.54
C ILE A 132 7.95 -2.34 -2.81
N LEU A 133 7.95 -2.77 -4.07
CA LEU A 133 7.37 -4.05 -4.49
C LEU A 133 8.40 -5.17 -4.67
N GLY A 134 9.58 -4.84 -5.19
CA GLY A 134 10.57 -5.80 -5.68
C GLY A 134 11.37 -6.52 -4.60
N LYS A 135 11.22 -6.16 -3.32
CA LYS A 135 11.82 -6.94 -2.22
C LYS A 135 10.89 -8.08 -1.81
N THR A 136 11.08 -9.26 -2.37
CA THR A 136 10.49 -10.49 -1.81
C THR A 136 11.20 -10.79 -0.50
N SER A 137 10.61 -10.38 0.62
CA SER A 137 11.15 -10.58 1.96
C SER A 137 10.54 -11.87 2.51
N TYR A 138 11.34 -12.91 2.65
CA TYR A 138 10.95 -14.12 3.37
C TYR A 138 11.62 -14.10 4.75
N LEU A 139 10.82 -13.99 5.80
CA LEU A 139 11.31 -14.02 7.17
C LEU A 139 11.11 -15.41 7.75
N THR A 140 12.16 -15.97 8.34
CA THR A 140 12.10 -17.19 9.14
C THR A 140 12.92 -17.01 10.41
N ILE A 141 12.46 -17.61 11.50
CA ILE A 141 13.21 -17.66 12.76
C ILE A 141 13.88 -19.02 12.86
N TRP A 142 15.18 -19.00 13.14
CA TRP A 142 16.01 -20.19 13.28
C TRP A 142 16.55 -20.27 14.69
N LYS A 143 16.76 -21.49 15.16
CA LYS A 143 17.44 -21.78 16.43
C LYS A 143 18.72 -22.53 16.15
N TRP A 144 19.70 -22.40 17.03
CA TRP A 144 20.92 -23.18 16.93
C TRP A 144 20.90 -24.33 17.94
N GLU A 145 21.45 -25.46 17.53
CA GLU A 145 21.61 -26.67 18.34
C GLU A 145 23.01 -27.28 18.11
N PRO A 146 23.63 -27.93 19.09
CA PRO A 146 24.92 -28.59 18.89
C PRO A 146 24.86 -29.62 17.77
N GLY A 147 25.85 -29.60 16.88
CA GLY A 147 25.96 -30.59 15.81
C GLY A 147 26.49 -30.00 14.51
N THR A 148 26.45 -30.84 13.47
CA THR A 148 26.89 -30.47 12.12
C THR A 148 25.67 -30.22 11.24
N ALA A 149 25.64 -29.07 10.58
CA ALA A 149 24.59 -28.72 9.64
C ALA A 149 24.73 -29.56 8.35
N ASP A 150 23.62 -30.01 7.81
CA ASP A 150 23.55 -30.66 6.51
C ASP A 150 23.63 -29.63 5.37
N ALA A 151 24.15 -30.06 4.22
CA ALA A 151 24.35 -29.18 3.07
C ALA A 151 23.03 -28.58 2.53
N ALA A 152 21.92 -29.30 2.65
CA ALA A 152 20.61 -28.81 2.20
C ALA A 152 20.10 -27.68 3.10
N THR A 153 20.20 -27.82 4.42
CA THR A 153 19.84 -26.73 5.34
C THR A 153 20.71 -25.50 5.14
N LEU A 154 22.03 -25.66 4.92
CA LEU A 154 22.94 -24.53 4.71
C LEU A 154 22.61 -23.73 3.44
N GLN A 155 22.02 -24.35 2.41
CA GLN A 155 21.56 -23.67 1.19
C GLN A 155 20.34 -22.78 1.43
N LEU A 156 19.61 -22.98 2.53
CA LEU A 156 18.43 -22.18 2.89
C LEU A 156 18.80 -20.89 3.64
N LEU A 157 20.02 -20.79 4.17
CA LEU A 157 20.49 -19.63 4.92
C LEU A 157 21.44 -18.76 4.09
N ASN A 158 21.56 -17.50 4.50
CA ASN A 158 22.67 -16.66 4.03
C ASN A 158 24.00 -17.32 4.46
N PRO A 159 25.01 -17.43 3.58
CA PRO A 159 26.31 -18.01 3.92
C PRO A 159 26.96 -17.42 5.18
N THR A 160 26.75 -16.12 5.44
CA THR A 160 27.27 -15.45 6.65
C THR A 160 26.56 -15.93 7.91
N ASP A 161 25.25 -16.12 7.86
CA ASP A 161 24.47 -16.62 9.01
C ASP A 161 24.75 -18.10 9.24
N ALA A 162 24.91 -18.87 8.17
CA ALA A 162 25.14 -20.31 8.20
C ALA A 162 26.43 -20.71 8.97
N GLN A 163 27.44 -19.82 9.00
CA GLN A 163 28.72 -20.05 9.67
C GLN A 163 28.85 -19.27 10.98
N LYS A 164 27.78 -18.62 11.45
CA LYS A 164 27.83 -17.70 12.61
C LYS A 164 28.26 -18.39 13.90
N TYR A 165 27.92 -19.67 14.09
CA TYR A 165 28.23 -20.43 15.30
C TYR A 165 28.92 -21.77 14.97
N PRO A 166 30.26 -21.83 15.06
CA PRO A 166 31.01 -23.08 14.85
C PRO A 166 30.60 -24.18 15.84
N GLY A 167 30.37 -25.40 15.35
CA GLY A 167 29.93 -26.54 16.16
C GLY A 167 28.42 -26.61 16.42
N TYR A 168 27.65 -25.68 15.86
CA TYR A 168 26.20 -25.67 15.91
C TYR A 168 25.61 -25.80 14.52
N LYS A 169 24.41 -26.40 14.46
CA LYS A 169 23.58 -26.46 13.27
C LYS A 169 22.36 -25.53 13.42
N PRO A 170 21.96 -24.83 12.35
CA PRO A 170 20.71 -24.09 12.34
C PRO A 170 19.54 -25.06 12.16
N VAL A 171 18.48 -24.88 12.94
CA VAL A 171 17.25 -25.67 12.90
C VAL A 171 16.07 -24.71 12.72
N PRO A 172 15.16 -24.93 11.76
CA PRO A 172 14.04 -24.03 11.57
C PRO A 172 13.05 -24.17 12.73
N THR A 173 12.58 -23.04 13.28
CA THR A 173 11.57 -23.05 14.34
C THR A 173 10.15 -23.31 13.82
N GLY A 174 9.96 -23.22 12.49
CA GLY A 174 8.66 -23.22 11.85
C GLY A 174 7.92 -21.88 11.94
N ILE A 175 8.50 -20.87 12.62
CA ILE A 175 7.97 -19.51 12.65
C ILE A 175 8.43 -18.78 11.39
N ASP A 176 7.46 -18.34 10.59
CA ASP A 176 7.68 -17.61 9.35
C ASP A 176 6.96 -16.25 9.35
N GLY A 177 7.25 -15.43 8.34
CA GLY A 177 6.63 -14.12 8.16
C GLY A 177 5.11 -14.17 7.97
N GLY A 178 4.53 -15.32 7.60
CA GLY A 178 3.07 -15.49 7.50
C GLY A 178 2.38 -15.46 8.87
N MET A 179 3.15 -15.59 9.96
CA MET A 179 2.63 -15.51 11.32
C MET A 179 2.68 -14.09 11.91
N ILE A 180 3.18 -13.11 11.16
CA ILE A 180 3.29 -11.71 11.60
C ILE A 180 2.03 -10.94 11.21
N THR A 181 1.42 -10.27 12.18
CA THR A 181 0.26 -9.39 11.98
C THR A 181 0.65 -7.93 11.79
N ASN A 182 1.73 -7.49 12.45
CA ASN A 182 2.23 -6.13 12.36
C ASN A 182 3.76 -6.10 12.49
N ALA A 183 4.39 -5.17 11.78
CA ALA A 183 5.80 -4.85 11.96
C ALA A 183 5.98 -3.34 11.80
N SER A 184 6.54 -2.68 12.80
CA SER A 184 6.72 -1.23 12.80
C SER A 184 8.12 -0.85 13.25
N ARG A 185 8.67 0.19 12.62
CA ARG A 185 9.89 0.83 13.10
C ARG A 185 9.59 1.52 14.43
N SER A 186 10.46 1.30 15.39
CA SER A 186 10.44 1.93 16.69
C SER A 186 11.84 2.49 16.99
N THR A 187 11.95 3.19 18.10
CA THR A 187 13.24 3.56 18.69
C THR A 187 13.19 3.13 20.15
N ASP A 188 14.17 2.36 20.59
CA ASP A 188 14.27 1.93 21.99
C ASP A 188 14.51 3.17 22.88
N PRO A 189 13.62 3.45 23.86
CA PRO A 189 13.72 4.64 24.71
C PRO A 189 14.97 4.66 25.60
N ASN A 190 15.62 3.51 25.83
CA ASN A 190 16.81 3.44 26.68
C ASN A 190 18.10 3.66 25.89
N THR A 191 18.17 3.11 24.68
CA THR A 191 19.39 3.14 23.86
C THR A 191 19.35 4.20 22.75
N ASN A 192 18.18 4.77 22.46
CA ASN A 192 17.92 5.63 21.30
C ASN A 192 18.30 4.98 19.95
N LEU A 193 18.47 3.65 19.93
CA LEU A 193 18.77 2.90 18.73
C LEU A 193 17.46 2.51 18.02
N PRO A 194 17.47 2.48 16.68
CA PRO A 194 16.31 2.03 15.94
C PRO A 194 16.07 0.54 16.18
N ASP A 195 14.83 0.18 16.50
CA ASP A 195 14.39 -1.20 16.64
C ASP A 195 13.17 -1.48 15.75
N VAL A 196 12.83 -2.77 15.62
CA VAL A 196 11.65 -3.21 14.89
C VAL A 196 10.75 -3.98 15.84
N THR A 197 9.58 -3.42 16.10
CA THR A 197 8.54 -4.09 16.87
C THR A 197 7.76 -5.02 15.95
N ILE A 198 7.63 -6.29 16.34
CA ILE A 198 6.89 -7.32 15.60
C ILE A 198 5.74 -7.82 16.47
N SER A 199 4.56 -7.99 15.87
CA SER A 199 3.40 -8.63 16.49
C SER A 199 3.03 -9.90 15.73
N PHE A 200 2.75 -10.97 16.46
CA PHE A 200 2.35 -12.26 15.89
C PHE A 200 0.83 -12.45 15.94
N ASN A 201 0.32 -13.35 15.09
CA ASN A 201 -1.02 -13.91 15.27
C ASN A 201 -1.01 -14.94 16.42
N SER A 202 -2.18 -15.55 16.74
CA SER A 202 -2.28 -16.53 17.84
C SER A 202 -1.30 -17.70 17.65
N LYS A 203 -1.27 -18.31 16.47
CA LYS A 203 -0.38 -19.44 16.15
C LYS A 203 1.10 -19.07 16.31
N GLY A 204 1.51 -17.92 15.79
CA GLY A 204 2.87 -17.42 15.90
C GLY A 204 3.25 -17.11 17.35
N SER A 205 2.32 -16.56 18.12
CA SER A 205 2.51 -16.27 19.55
C SER A 205 2.72 -17.55 20.35
N ASP A 206 1.94 -18.60 20.08
CA ASP A 206 2.08 -19.90 20.76
C ASP A 206 3.45 -20.55 20.45
N LEU A 207 3.84 -20.56 19.17
CA LEU A 207 5.14 -21.10 18.74
C LEU A 207 6.31 -20.29 19.31
N PHE A 208 6.22 -18.96 19.27
CA PHE A 208 7.26 -18.09 19.81
C PHE A 208 7.36 -18.20 21.33
N CYS A 209 6.23 -18.34 22.04
CA CYS A 209 6.21 -18.59 23.47
C CYS A 209 6.85 -19.94 23.83
N ALA A 210 6.51 -21.01 23.11
CA ALA A 210 7.12 -22.32 23.32
C ALA A 210 8.62 -22.29 23.03
N PHE A 211 9.03 -21.65 21.94
CA PHE A 211 10.43 -21.47 21.56
C PHE A 211 11.22 -20.70 22.64
N THR A 212 10.76 -19.51 23.02
CA THR A 212 11.45 -18.69 24.03
C THR A 212 11.49 -19.35 25.40
N ARG A 213 10.43 -20.10 25.78
CA ARG A 213 10.40 -20.86 27.04
C ARG A 213 11.45 -21.97 27.09
N ASP A 214 11.68 -22.67 25.97
CA ASP A 214 12.74 -23.69 25.86
C ASP A 214 14.14 -23.08 25.96
N ARG A 215 14.29 -21.81 25.53
CA ARG A 215 15.61 -21.17 25.43
C ARG A 215 16.01 -20.29 26.61
N VAL A 216 15.05 -19.79 27.40
CA VAL A 216 15.32 -18.94 28.57
C VAL A 216 16.27 -19.58 29.60
N THR A 217 16.41 -20.91 29.60
CA THR A 217 17.31 -21.63 30.48
C THR A 217 18.78 -21.58 30.05
N HIS A 218 19.08 -21.11 28.84
CA HIS A 218 20.44 -21.01 28.32
C HIS A 218 21.12 -19.70 28.78
N PRO A 219 22.42 -19.73 29.11
CA PRO A 219 23.16 -18.53 29.50
C PRO A 219 23.19 -17.47 28.39
N GLN A 220 23.32 -16.20 28.78
CA GLN A 220 23.59 -15.12 27.81
C GLN A 220 24.91 -15.41 27.07
N GLY A 221 24.86 -15.44 25.74
CA GLY A 221 26.00 -15.75 24.88
C GLY A 221 26.11 -17.23 24.44
N ASP A 222 25.26 -18.12 24.95
CA ASP A 222 25.09 -19.46 24.37
C ASP A 222 24.43 -19.33 22.99
N PRO A 223 24.96 -19.95 21.91
CA PRO A 223 24.29 -19.97 20.61
C PRO A 223 22.86 -20.50 20.65
N GLN A 224 22.50 -21.29 21.67
CA GLN A 224 21.15 -21.81 21.87
C GLN A 224 20.17 -20.81 22.51
N ASN A 225 20.64 -19.70 23.08
CA ASN A 225 19.81 -18.66 23.69
C ASN A 225 19.16 -17.76 22.62
#